data_AF-A0A0N1NH57-F1
#
_entry.id   AF-A0A0N1NH57-F1
#
_cell.length_a   1.000
_cell.length_b   1.000
_cell.length_c   1.000
_cell.angle_alpha   90.00
_cell.angle_beta   90.00
_cell.angle_gamma   90.00
#
_symmetry.space_group_name_H-M   'P 1'
#
loop_
_entity.id
_entity.type
_entity.pdbx_description
1 polymer ?
#
loop_
_entity_poly.entity_id
_entity_poly.type
_entity_poly.pdbx_seq_one_letter_code
_entity_poly.pdbx_strand_id
1 'polypeptide(L)'
;MSQDYDMGDETLWNPSNGASRLFLRQVALFEAELELPSGIGPMVNDESRIDPDAFAVFVDALLAWHRRTSHAVMLALSEGFAATLLVLAERGRVAVDWARLGAAPGGPSENVQISALAGMSAPPEGGTWESRLRERSRELGRFMPRWPGRFRLSRSAGAIVLELGTIVRKAWRGPRRGP
;
A
#
# COMPACT_ATOMS: atom_id res chain seq x y z
N MET A 1 17.72 5.39 -3.32
CA MET A 1 16.78 4.63 -4.16
C MET A 1 15.53 4.39 -3.33
N SER A 2 14.38 4.61 -3.93
CA SER A 2 13.05 4.43 -3.34
C SER A 2 12.21 3.58 -4.29
N GLN A 3 11.14 2.99 -3.79
CA GLN A 3 10.23 2.14 -4.57
C GLN A 3 8.84 2.75 -4.55
N ASP A 4 8.05 2.56 -5.59
CA ASP A 4 6.69 3.10 -5.72
C ASP A 4 5.65 1.99 -5.55
N TYR A 5 4.62 2.28 -4.77
CA TYR A 5 3.42 1.45 -4.66
C TYR A 5 2.26 2.21 -5.31
N ASP A 6 1.80 1.72 -6.44
CA ASP A 6 0.81 2.39 -7.28
C ASP A 6 -0.52 1.65 -7.29
N MET A 7 -1.61 2.40 -7.24
CA MET A 7 -2.97 1.90 -7.50
C MET A 7 -3.58 2.76 -8.61
N GLY A 8 -3.82 2.14 -9.77
CA GLY A 8 -4.18 2.89 -10.99
C GLY A 8 -3.09 3.89 -11.38
N ASP A 9 -3.45 5.18 -11.41
CA ASP A 9 -2.54 6.29 -11.75
C ASP A 9 -1.98 7.01 -10.51
N GLU A 10 -2.31 6.54 -9.31
CA GLU A 10 -1.90 7.17 -8.06
C GLU A 10 -0.79 6.38 -7.35
N THR A 11 0.30 7.06 -7.02
CA THR A 11 1.31 6.52 -6.11
C THR A 11 0.85 6.70 -4.66
N LEU A 12 0.58 5.58 -3.99
CA LEU A 12 0.09 5.57 -2.61
C LEU A 12 1.24 5.69 -1.60
N TRP A 13 2.42 5.17 -1.92
CA TRP A 13 3.58 5.21 -1.02
C TRP A 13 4.90 5.08 -1.80
N ASN A 14 5.91 5.89 -1.42
CA ASN A 14 7.26 5.82 -1.96
C ASN A 14 8.33 5.56 -0.87
N PRO A 15 8.44 4.33 -0.34
CA PRO A 15 9.41 4.00 0.70
C PRO A 15 10.85 3.89 0.21
N SER A 16 11.78 3.88 1.15
CA SER A 16 13.13 3.36 0.91
C SER A 16 13.11 1.85 0.62
N ASN A 17 14.13 1.34 -0.06
CA ASN A 17 14.24 -0.10 -0.38
C ASN A 17 14.19 -0.98 0.89
N GLY A 18 14.74 -0.51 2.01
CA GLY A 18 14.72 -1.25 3.28
C GLY A 18 13.31 -1.40 3.86
N ALA A 19 12.54 -0.31 3.88
CA ALA A 19 11.15 -0.34 4.34
C ALA A 19 10.27 -1.18 3.40
N SER A 20 10.45 -1.03 2.09
CA SER A 20 9.72 -1.84 1.10
C SER A 20 10.00 -3.33 1.24
N ARG A 21 11.27 -3.74 1.41
CA ARG A 21 11.63 -5.14 1.63
C ARG A 21 11.02 -5.71 2.91
N LEU A 22 10.99 -4.93 3.99
CA LEU A 22 10.35 -5.36 5.24
C LEU A 22 8.84 -5.52 5.05
N PHE A 23 8.21 -4.55 4.39
CA PHE A 23 6.78 -4.56 4.10
C PHE A 23 6.38 -5.78 3.27
N LEU A 24 7.06 -6.07 2.15
CA LEU A 24 6.74 -7.23 1.31
C LEU A 24 6.92 -8.57 2.02
N ARG A 25 7.84 -8.67 2.98
CA ARG A 25 7.97 -9.88 3.82
C ARG A 25 6.78 -10.05 4.76
N GLN A 26 6.24 -8.95 5.29
CA GLN A 26 5.02 -8.99 6.09
C GLN A 26 3.79 -9.28 5.22
N VAL A 27 3.73 -8.74 4.00
CA VAL A 27 2.70 -9.09 3.01
C VAL A 27 2.67 -10.60 2.81
N ALA A 28 3.80 -11.21 2.44
CA ALA A 28 3.88 -12.67 2.24
C ALA A 28 3.51 -13.47 3.49
N LEU A 29 3.87 -12.98 4.68
CA LEU A 29 3.49 -13.63 5.95
C LEU A 29 1.97 -13.62 6.14
N PHE A 30 1.32 -12.47 5.94
CA PHE A 30 -0.13 -12.36 6.13
C PHE A 30 -0.94 -12.96 4.98
N GLU A 31 -0.41 -13.04 3.77
CA GLU A 31 -1.00 -13.83 2.68
C GLU A 31 -1.06 -15.32 3.06
N ALA A 32 0.00 -15.84 3.69
CA ALA A 32 0.01 -17.21 4.20
C ALA A 32 -0.90 -17.40 5.42
N GLU A 33 -0.87 -16.46 6.38
CA GLU A 33 -1.71 -16.53 7.59
C GLU A 33 -3.21 -16.45 7.26
N LEU A 34 -3.61 -15.66 6.26
CA LEU A 34 -5.00 -15.46 5.86
C LEU A 34 -5.42 -16.39 4.71
N GLU A 35 -4.49 -17.13 4.11
CA GLU A 35 -4.68 -17.92 2.89
C GLU A 35 -5.34 -17.13 1.75
N LEU A 36 -5.01 -15.83 1.65
CA LEU A 36 -5.63 -14.89 0.72
C LEU A 36 -4.57 -14.01 0.03
N PRO A 37 -4.66 -13.79 -1.29
CA PRO A 37 -3.77 -12.86 -1.98
C PRO A 37 -4.01 -11.43 -1.50
N SER A 38 -2.93 -10.66 -1.34
CA SER A 38 -3.01 -9.29 -0.85
C SER A 38 -3.43 -8.26 -1.89
N GLY A 39 -3.37 -8.62 -3.18
CA GLY A 39 -3.47 -7.66 -4.28
C GLY A 39 -2.22 -6.79 -4.47
N ILE A 40 -1.18 -6.92 -3.64
CA ILE A 40 0.09 -6.22 -3.82
C ILE A 40 0.98 -7.04 -4.74
N GLY A 41 1.22 -6.54 -5.95
CA GLY A 41 2.03 -7.20 -6.96
C GLY A 41 3.53 -7.24 -6.62
N PRO A 42 4.30 -8.07 -7.35
CA PRO A 42 5.74 -8.16 -7.15
C PRO A 42 6.42 -6.82 -7.40
N MET A 43 7.52 -6.58 -6.71
CA MET A 43 8.38 -5.42 -6.95
C MET A 43 9.18 -5.62 -8.24
N VAL A 44 8.84 -4.85 -9.29
CA VAL A 44 9.48 -4.92 -10.61
C VAL A 44 9.86 -3.51 -11.04
N ASN A 45 11.14 -3.30 -11.39
CA ASN A 45 11.66 -1.97 -11.78
C ASN A 45 11.38 -0.87 -10.75
N ASP A 46 11.54 -1.18 -9.46
CA ASP A 46 11.23 -0.29 -8.33
C ASP A 46 9.75 0.13 -8.22
N GLU A 47 8.84 -0.57 -8.89
CA GLU A 47 7.39 -0.36 -8.83
C GLU A 47 6.66 -1.64 -8.39
N SER A 48 5.63 -1.49 -7.55
CA SER A 48 4.65 -2.52 -7.23
C SER A 48 3.24 -2.00 -7.53
N ARG A 49 2.46 -2.79 -8.27
CA ARG A 49 1.08 -2.46 -8.61
C ARG A 49 0.14 -3.09 -7.58
N ILE A 50 -0.80 -2.30 -7.07
CA ILE A 50 -1.83 -2.76 -6.15
C ILE A 50 -3.13 -2.91 -6.92
N ASP A 51 -3.65 -4.13 -6.95
CA ASP A 51 -4.98 -4.44 -7.43
C ASP A 51 -6.03 -4.00 -6.39
N PRO A 52 -6.93 -3.06 -6.71
CA PRO A 52 -7.82 -2.47 -5.71
C PRO A 52 -8.83 -3.46 -5.13
N ASP A 53 -9.33 -4.40 -5.93
CA ASP A 53 -10.37 -5.33 -5.52
C ASP A 53 -9.81 -6.41 -4.59
N ALA A 54 -8.69 -7.05 -4.96
CA ALA A 54 -8.00 -8.00 -4.10
C ALA A 54 -7.47 -7.33 -2.83
N PHE A 55 -6.96 -6.10 -2.93
CA PHE A 55 -6.48 -5.34 -1.79
C PHE A 55 -7.61 -5.02 -0.79
N ALA A 56 -8.79 -4.65 -1.27
CA ALA A 56 -9.96 -4.41 -0.42
C ALA A 56 -10.36 -5.65 0.39
N VAL A 57 -10.43 -6.81 -0.28
CA VAL A 57 -10.75 -8.09 0.37
C VAL A 57 -9.71 -8.45 1.42
N PHE A 58 -8.42 -8.28 1.09
CA PHE A 58 -7.33 -8.59 2.01
C PHE A 58 -7.30 -7.70 3.24
N VAL A 59 -7.47 -6.38 3.07
CA VAL A 59 -7.52 -5.43 4.19
C VAL A 59 -8.66 -5.77 5.13
N ASP A 60 -9.83 -6.08 4.60
CA ASP A 60 -10.98 -6.49 5.40
C ASP A 60 -10.72 -7.78 6.19
N ALA A 61 -10.17 -8.81 5.52
CA ALA A 61 -9.82 -10.07 6.16
C ALA A 61 -8.77 -9.89 7.27
N LEU A 62 -7.74 -9.06 7.03
CA LEU A 62 -6.72 -8.75 8.02
C LEU A 62 -7.30 -8.06 9.25
N LEU A 63 -8.20 -7.08 9.06
CA LEU A 63 -8.82 -6.37 10.17
C LEU A 63 -9.76 -7.28 10.97
N ALA A 64 -10.50 -8.16 10.29
CA ALA A 64 -11.32 -9.18 10.94
C ALA A 64 -10.46 -10.15 11.77
N TRP A 65 -9.35 -10.66 11.21
CA TRP A 65 -8.38 -11.51 11.92
C TRP A 65 -7.77 -10.79 13.13
N HIS A 66 -7.33 -9.54 12.95
CA HIS A 66 -6.75 -8.71 14.01
C HIS A 66 -7.77 -8.42 15.12
N ARG A 67 -9.07 -8.30 14.78
CA ARG A 67 -10.13 -8.09 15.76
C ARG A 67 -10.46 -9.35 16.57
N ARG A 68 -10.38 -10.53 15.96
CA ARG A 68 -10.68 -11.83 16.61
C ARG A 68 -9.56 -12.30 17.53
N THR A 69 -8.32 -11.91 17.24
CA THR A 69 -7.14 -12.24 18.05
C THR A 69 -7.16 -11.48 19.38
N SER A 70 -7.16 -12.20 20.51
CA SER A 70 -6.99 -11.62 21.84
C SER A 70 -5.55 -11.76 22.38
N HIS A 71 -4.67 -12.41 21.62
CA HIS A 71 -3.27 -12.60 22.01
C HIS A 71 -2.46 -11.30 21.90
N ALA A 72 -2.02 -10.77 23.05
CA ALA A 72 -1.38 -9.45 23.12
C ALA A 72 -0.12 -9.34 22.26
N VAL A 73 0.71 -10.39 22.24
CA VAL A 73 1.93 -10.44 21.40
C VAL A 73 1.61 -10.41 19.91
N MET A 74 0.61 -11.18 19.44
CA MET A 74 0.24 -11.18 18.02
C MET A 74 -0.33 -9.83 17.59
N LEU A 75 -1.14 -9.19 18.44
CA LEU A 75 -1.63 -7.83 18.22
C LEU A 75 -0.46 -6.84 18.11
N ALA A 76 0.51 -6.90 19.02
CA ALA A 76 1.67 -6.00 18.98
C ALA A 76 2.54 -6.20 17.72
N LEU A 77 2.74 -7.46 17.29
CA LEU A 77 3.52 -7.78 16.10
C LEU A 77 2.81 -7.36 14.80
N SER A 78 1.48 -7.44 14.76
CA SER A 78 0.68 -7.15 13.57
C SER A 78 0.24 -5.69 13.45
N GLU A 79 0.19 -4.93 14.56
CA GLU A 79 -0.37 -3.58 14.60
C GLU A 79 0.29 -2.62 13.58
N GLY A 80 1.63 -2.65 13.49
CA GLY A 80 2.36 -1.79 12.54
C GLY A 80 2.04 -2.11 11.08
N PHE A 81 1.86 -3.39 10.76
CA PHE A 81 1.47 -3.84 9.41
C PHE A 81 0.04 -3.42 9.08
N ALA A 82 -0.91 -3.73 9.97
CA ALA A 82 -2.32 -3.38 9.80
C ALA A 82 -2.50 -1.86 9.63
N ALA A 83 -1.83 -1.06 10.46
CA ALA A 83 -1.86 0.40 10.35
C ALA A 83 -1.25 0.90 9.02
N THR A 84 -0.19 0.27 8.52
CA THR A 84 0.41 0.59 7.21
C THR A 84 -0.55 0.29 6.07
N LEU A 85 -1.24 -0.85 6.08
CA LEU A 85 -2.25 -1.17 5.07
C LEU A 85 -3.44 -0.22 5.13
N LEU A 86 -3.88 0.19 6.32
CA LEU A 86 -4.92 1.19 6.46
C LEU A 86 -4.54 2.53 5.82
N VAL A 87 -3.27 2.95 5.91
CA VAL A 87 -2.80 4.16 5.20
C VAL A 87 -2.91 3.99 3.69
N LEU A 88 -2.52 2.82 3.18
CA LEU A 88 -2.64 2.52 1.74
C LEU A 88 -4.10 2.47 1.30
N ALA A 89 -4.99 1.85 2.09
CA ALA A 89 -6.42 1.78 1.82
C ALA A 89 -7.06 3.16 1.79
N GLU A 90 -6.77 4.02 2.78
CA GLU A 90 -7.27 5.40 2.81
C GLU A 90 -6.82 6.19 1.58
N ARG A 91 -5.54 6.07 1.21
CA ARG A 91 -4.99 6.77 0.02
C ARG A 91 -5.55 6.22 -1.29
N GLY A 92 -5.73 4.90 -1.37
CA GLY A 92 -6.33 4.21 -2.51
C GLY A 92 -7.85 4.32 -2.58
N ARG A 93 -8.49 5.04 -1.64
CA ARG A 93 -9.95 5.17 -1.52
C ARG A 93 -10.67 3.82 -1.39
N VAL A 94 -10.01 2.84 -0.79
CA VAL A 94 -10.59 1.56 -0.43
C VAL A 94 -11.38 1.73 0.87
N ALA A 95 -12.69 1.49 0.81
CA ALA A 95 -13.57 1.63 1.95
C ALA A 95 -13.39 0.48 2.95
N VAL A 96 -13.31 0.83 4.23
CA VAL A 96 -13.30 -0.15 5.34
C VAL A 96 -14.64 -0.04 6.08
N ASP A 97 -15.36 -1.16 6.17
CA ASP A 97 -16.63 -1.24 6.89
C ASP A 97 -16.39 -1.53 8.38
N TRP A 98 -16.06 -0.47 9.11
CA TRP A 98 -15.81 -0.52 10.55
C TRP A 98 -17.04 -0.94 11.36
N ALA A 99 -18.25 -0.61 10.90
CA ALA A 99 -19.47 -1.00 11.58
C ALA A 99 -19.65 -2.52 11.54
N ARG A 100 -19.42 -3.15 10.38
CA ARG A 100 -19.43 -4.61 10.24
C ARG A 100 -18.31 -5.28 11.03
N LEU A 101 -17.11 -4.71 11.05
CA LEU A 101 -15.99 -5.23 11.84
C LEU A 101 -16.22 -5.10 13.37
N GLY A 102 -16.92 -4.05 13.80
CA GLY A 102 -17.30 -3.80 15.19
C GLY A 102 -18.45 -4.69 15.67
N ALA A 103 -19.41 -4.98 14.78
CA ALA A 103 -20.49 -5.94 15.01
C ALA A 103 -19.97 -7.37 14.85
N ALA A 104 -19.21 -7.86 15.83
CA ALA A 104 -18.54 -9.15 15.76
C ALA A 104 -19.48 -10.31 15.36
N PRO A 105 -19.04 -11.24 14.48
CA PRO A 105 -19.53 -12.60 14.55
C PRO A 105 -18.93 -13.24 15.80
N GLY A 106 -19.77 -13.69 16.73
CA GLY A 106 -19.39 -14.51 17.88
C GLY A 106 -18.94 -15.91 17.47
N GLY A 107 -17.87 -16.01 16.67
CA GLY A 107 -17.13 -17.25 16.42
C GLY A 107 -16.11 -17.52 17.53
N PRO A 108 -15.60 -18.76 17.65
CA PRO A 108 -14.52 -19.06 18.58
C PRO A 108 -13.34 -18.12 18.35
N SER A 109 -12.85 -17.48 19.40
CA SER A 109 -11.58 -16.77 19.32
C SER A 109 -10.48 -17.77 18.97
N GLU A 110 -9.89 -17.60 17.80
CA GLU A 110 -8.64 -18.27 17.46
C GLU A 110 -7.49 -17.55 18.16
N ASN A 111 -6.48 -18.30 18.61
CA ASN A 111 -5.30 -17.76 19.28
C ASN A 111 -5.60 -16.95 20.56
N VAL A 112 -6.26 -17.59 21.53
CA VAL A 112 -6.47 -17.01 22.87
C VAL A 112 -5.19 -17.12 23.69
N GLN A 113 -4.73 -16.01 24.26
CA GLN A 113 -3.61 -16.04 25.20
C GLN A 113 -4.04 -16.74 26.50
N ILE A 114 -3.45 -17.90 26.79
CA ILE A 114 -3.63 -18.60 28.06
C ILE A 114 -2.65 -17.99 29.06
N SER A 115 -3.13 -17.09 29.93
CA SER A 115 -2.32 -16.58 31.03
C SER A 115 -2.46 -17.49 32.25
N ALA A 116 -1.34 -18.06 32.73
CA ALA A 116 -1.29 -18.80 34.00
C ALA A 116 -1.32 -17.87 35.23
N LEU A 117 -1.23 -16.55 35.03
CA LEU A 117 -1.45 -15.54 36.07
C LEU A 117 -2.79 -14.85 35.85
N ALA A 118 -3.59 -14.86 36.91
CA ALA A 118 -4.95 -14.38 37.04
C ALA A 118 -5.24 -12.99 36.42
N GLY A 119 -6.47 -12.82 35.95
CA GLY A 119 -7.23 -11.60 36.18
C GLY A 119 -6.82 -10.34 35.41
N MET A 120 -6.18 -10.47 34.25
CA MET A 120 -5.99 -9.32 33.35
C MET A 120 -7.19 -9.27 32.39
N SER A 121 -8.07 -8.30 32.63
CA SER A 121 -9.27 -8.05 31.81
C SER A 121 -8.95 -8.05 30.32
N ALA A 122 -9.80 -8.71 29.54
CA ALA A 122 -9.79 -8.63 28.09
C ALA A 122 -9.67 -7.16 27.65
N PRO A 123 -8.95 -6.85 26.55
CA PRO A 123 -8.88 -5.50 26.04
C PRO A 123 -10.30 -4.96 25.81
N PRO A 124 -10.58 -3.68 26.11
CA PRO A 124 -11.93 -3.13 26.03
C PRO A 124 -12.54 -3.32 24.64
N GLU A 125 -13.86 -3.55 24.65
CA GLU A 125 -14.68 -3.90 23.50
C GLU A 125 -14.66 -2.80 22.41
N GLY A 126 -14.54 -3.24 21.14
CA GLY A 126 -15.02 -2.55 19.93
C GLY A 126 -14.46 -1.16 19.62
N GLY A 127 -14.76 -0.16 20.43
CA GLY A 127 -14.45 1.25 20.21
C GLY A 127 -13.01 1.65 20.51
N THR A 128 -12.30 0.93 21.39
CA THR A 128 -10.88 1.22 21.71
C THR A 128 -9.93 0.65 20.68
N TRP A 129 -10.22 -0.54 20.16
CA TRP A 129 -9.40 -1.20 19.13
C TRP A 129 -9.39 -0.42 17.82
N GLU A 130 -10.58 -0.08 17.31
CA GLU A 130 -10.72 0.68 16.06
C GLU A 130 -10.02 2.04 16.19
N SER A 131 -10.30 2.76 17.28
CA SER A 131 -9.70 4.08 17.54
C SER A 131 -8.18 4.00 17.57
N ARG A 132 -7.63 2.98 18.25
CA ARG A 132 -6.18 2.75 18.33
C ARG A 132 -5.58 2.47 16.95
N LEU A 133 -6.16 1.57 16.15
CA LEU A 133 -5.65 1.30 14.80
C LEU A 133 -5.74 2.51 13.88
N ARG A 134 -6.83 3.29 13.95
CA ARG A 134 -6.99 4.53 13.18
C ARG A 134 -6.00 5.59 13.61
N GLU A 135 -5.77 5.77 14.91
CA GLU A 135 -4.75 6.67 15.44
C GLU A 135 -3.38 6.25 14.93
N ARG A 136 -3.02 4.98 15.06
CA ARG A 136 -1.73 4.46 14.59
C ARG A 136 -1.55 4.61 13.09
N SER A 137 -2.59 4.39 12.30
CA SER A 137 -2.59 4.63 10.86
C SER A 137 -2.30 6.09 10.53
N ARG A 138 -2.98 7.04 11.20
CA ARG A 138 -2.73 8.48 11.01
C ARG A 138 -1.30 8.88 11.38
N GLU A 139 -0.76 8.32 12.47
CA GLU A 139 0.64 8.56 12.86
C GLU A 139 1.61 8.09 11.78
N LEU A 140 1.49 6.83 11.34
CA LEU A 140 2.35 6.28 10.29
C LEU A 140 2.18 7.01 8.96
N GLY A 141 0.96 7.43 8.63
CA GLY A 141 0.65 8.17 7.41
C GLY A 141 1.47 9.45 7.25
N ARG A 142 1.86 10.11 8.35
CA ARG A 142 2.74 11.29 8.34
C ARG A 142 4.17 10.97 7.90
N PHE A 143 4.61 9.71 8.08
CA PHE A 143 5.94 9.23 7.73
C PHE A 143 5.97 8.40 6.44
N MET A 144 4.82 8.17 5.81
CA MET A 144 4.72 7.46 4.54
C MET A 144 4.67 8.48 3.40
N PRO A 145 5.81 8.89 2.81
CA PRO A 145 5.80 9.84 1.71
C PRO A 145 5.06 9.28 0.49
N ARG A 146 4.41 10.16 -0.26
CA ARG A 146 3.88 9.88 -1.60
C ARG A 146 4.21 11.05 -2.51
N TRP A 147 4.50 10.80 -3.77
CA TRP A 147 4.74 11.87 -4.72
C TRP A 147 3.40 12.27 -5.38
N PRO A 148 3.01 13.56 -5.42
CA PRO A 148 1.85 13.98 -6.17
C PRO A 148 2.10 13.73 -7.67
N GLY A 149 1.19 12.98 -8.31
CA GLY A 149 1.29 12.45 -9.68
C GLY A 149 2.28 13.16 -10.58
N ARG A 150 3.42 12.53 -10.82
CA ARG A 150 4.33 12.95 -11.89
C ARG A 150 3.67 12.53 -13.20
N PHE A 151 3.65 13.41 -14.20
CA PHE A 151 3.58 13.00 -15.60
C PHE A 151 4.68 11.95 -15.82
N ARG A 152 4.31 10.67 -15.80
CA ARG A 152 5.21 9.55 -16.03
C ARG A 152 5.48 9.55 -17.53
N LEU A 153 6.55 10.23 -17.96
CA LEU A 153 7.10 10.03 -19.30
C LEU A 153 7.42 8.55 -19.41
N SER A 154 6.56 7.84 -20.14
CA SER A 154 6.69 6.42 -20.41
C SER A 154 8.11 6.12 -20.87
N ARG A 155 8.92 5.51 -19.99
CA ARG A 155 10.14 4.83 -20.38
C ARG A 155 9.78 3.42 -20.79
N SER A 156 8.97 3.31 -21.84
CA SER A 156 8.86 2.07 -22.61
C SER A 156 9.59 2.25 -23.93
N ALA A 157 10.34 1.20 -24.26
CA ALA A 157 11.28 1.02 -25.35
C ALA A 157 10.96 1.74 -26.68
N GLY A 158 11.98 2.39 -27.23
CA GLY A 158 12.34 2.33 -28.65
C GLY A 158 11.36 2.89 -29.67
N ALA A 159 11.53 4.17 -30.04
CA ALA A 159 11.52 4.67 -31.42
C ALA A 159 11.54 6.21 -31.40
N ILE A 160 12.72 6.80 -31.57
CA ILE A 160 12.80 8.17 -32.08
C ILE A 160 12.60 8.05 -33.59
N VAL A 161 11.35 8.09 -34.05
CA VAL A 161 11.03 8.48 -35.43
C VAL A 161 10.98 10.00 -35.41
N LEU A 162 12.05 10.63 -35.90
CA LEU A 162 12.06 12.05 -36.23
C LEU A 162 11.23 12.25 -37.52
N GLU A 163 9.91 12.37 -37.37
CA GLU A 163 9.05 12.99 -38.39
C GLU A 163 8.90 14.47 -38.01
N LEU A 164 9.82 15.31 -38.50
CA LEU A 164 9.63 16.76 -38.54
C LEU A 164 9.28 17.16 -39.97
N GLY A 165 7.99 17.12 -40.26
CA GLY A 165 7.38 17.84 -41.36
C GLY A 165 7.45 19.35 -41.13
N THR A 166 8.14 20.02 -42.04
CA THR A 166 7.77 21.34 -42.59
C THR A 166 7.83 22.55 -41.64
N ILE A 167 9.01 23.17 -41.52
CA ILE A 167 9.11 24.64 -41.36
C ILE A 167 10.20 25.20 -42.31
N VAL A 168 9.70 25.91 -43.32
CA VAL A 168 10.29 26.96 -44.17
C VAL A 168 11.78 27.27 -43.95
N ARG A 169 12.63 26.88 -44.92
CA ARG A 169 13.97 27.46 -45.12
C ARG A 169 13.83 28.86 -45.73
N LYS A 170 14.31 29.89 -45.03
CA LYS A 170 14.64 31.18 -45.65
C LYS A 170 16.03 31.63 -45.18
N ALA A 171 16.83 32.01 -46.18
CA ALA A 171 18.10 32.74 -46.09
C ALA A 171 19.38 31.97 -45.72
N TRP A 172 20.02 31.39 -46.73
CA TRP A 172 21.49 31.46 -46.84
C TRP A 172 21.86 31.81 -48.29
N ARG A 173 22.34 33.05 -48.50
CA ARG A 173 22.87 33.53 -49.79
C ARG A 173 24.35 33.15 -49.84
N GLY A 174 24.72 32.17 -50.66
CA GLY A 174 26.10 31.98 -51.10
C GLY A 174 26.45 32.95 -52.24
N PRO A 175 27.70 33.44 -52.35
CA PRO A 175 28.13 34.27 -53.46
C PRO A 175 28.36 33.43 -54.73
N ARG A 176 27.84 33.96 -55.85
CA ARG A 176 27.99 33.42 -57.21
C ARG A 176 29.45 33.47 -57.67
N ARG A 177 29.90 32.42 -58.38
CA ARG A 177 31.05 32.46 -59.28
C ARG A 177 30.57 32.32 -60.73
N GLY A 178 31.17 33.12 -61.61
CA GLY A 178 31.32 32.88 -63.05
C GLY A 178 30.55 33.84 -63.95
N PRO A 179 31.00 34.04 -65.20
CA PRO A 179 32.15 33.41 -65.88
C PRO A 179 33.48 34.17 -65.73
#